data_AF-A0A7Y9ZBR5-F1
#
_entry.id   AF-A0A7Y9ZBR5-F1
#
_cell.length_a   1.000
_cell.length_b   1.000
_cell.length_c   1.000
_cell.angle_alpha   90.00
_cell.angle_beta   90.00
_cell.angle_gamma   90.00
#
_symmetry.space_group_name_H-M   'P 1'
#
loop_
_entity.id
_entity.type
_entity.pdbx_description
1 polymer ?
#
loop_
_entity_poly.entity_id
_entity_poly.type
_entity_poly.pdbx_seq_one_letter_code
_entity_poly.pdbx_strand_id
1 'polypeptide(L)'
;MNAAPKRAAHAVASQYAHRTTSTTVTVLDAAGVPLAGREVTVEQTRHAFGFGNTGFDFIGSANGETDADAESIFGGAKPSRATTLEPLWFGLYNTVTLPFYWRRFEPAEGHPNTDRLMATARYFAERGTTIKGHPLVWHTLAPQWLMDKSDADVEAAIRARIRRDVTAFAGVIDLWDAINEAVILPVFTAEENAVTRLALSKGQLEMVRMAFEEAHAANPSARLVLNDFDLSADYENLIERCLEAGIQIDAIGVQTHMHQGYRGEDAITSILDRFGRFGLPVQMTETTLVSGEIMPADIVDLNDYQVESWPSTPEGEERQAQEMVSHYRNVFAHPATESLTYWGFADEGSWLGAPSGLVRVDGTPKPSYVALQELIKGEWWMKPTTVVTDDAGCVVIDGIAGEYSVTANDKTTKVNASAPGKHEVTVTLA
;
A
#
# COMPACT_ATOMS: atom_id res chain seq x y z
N MET A 1 -21.72 25.47 -34.66
CA MET A 1 -21.91 24.69 -33.41
C MET A 1 -20.73 23.77 -33.33
N ASN A 2 -19.82 23.96 -32.38
CA ASN A 2 -18.72 23.02 -32.20
C ASN A 2 -19.31 21.67 -31.82
N ALA A 3 -18.91 20.60 -32.51
CA ALA A 3 -19.28 19.26 -32.12
C ALA A 3 -18.78 19.00 -30.70
N ALA A 4 -19.53 18.21 -29.91
CA ALA A 4 -19.04 17.81 -28.59
C ALA A 4 -17.70 17.06 -28.75
N PRO A 5 -16.73 17.26 -27.83
CA PRO A 5 -15.45 16.58 -27.90
C PRO A 5 -15.64 15.07 -27.94
N LYS A 6 -14.81 14.37 -28.72
CA LYS A 6 -14.82 12.90 -28.73
C LYS A 6 -14.25 12.36 -27.41
N ARG A 7 -14.75 11.21 -26.99
CA ARG A 7 -14.46 10.59 -25.68
C ARG A 7 -13.63 9.32 -25.86
N ALA A 8 -12.49 9.25 -25.19
CA ALA A 8 -11.85 7.98 -24.82
C ALA A 8 -12.55 7.50 -23.55
N ALA A 9 -13.47 6.55 -23.70
CA ALA A 9 -14.37 6.13 -22.62
C ALA A 9 -14.13 4.68 -22.23
N HIS A 10 -14.01 4.44 -20.93
CA HIS A 10 -14.06 3.13 -20.31
C HIS A 10 -15.32 3.03 -19.46
N ALA A 11 -16.15 2.01 -19.69
CA ALA A 11 -17.37 1.84 -18.93
C ALA A 11 -17.05 1.37 -17.50
N VAL A 12 -17.45 2.16 -16.52
CA VAL A 12 -17.25 1.86 -15.10
C VAL A 12 -18.61 1.68 -14.43
N ALA A 13 -18.76 0.65 -13.59
CA ALA A 13 -19.99 0.42 -12.84
C ALA A 13 -20.32 1.63 -11.95
N SER A 14 -21.61 1.95 -11.81
CA SER A 14 -22.09 3.17 -11.12
C SER A 14 -21.66 3.25 -9.66
N GLN A 15 -21.47 2.11 -8.99
CA GLN A 15 -20.99 2.05 -7.60
C GLN A 15 -19.58 2.66 -7.43
N TYR A 16 -18.79 2.72 -8.49
CA TYR A 16 -17.45 3.33 -8.48
C TYR A 16 -17.42 4.77 -9.02
N ALA A 17 -18.57 5.44 -9.16
CA ALA A 17 -18.63 6.79 -9.72
C ALA A 17 -17.77 7.81 -8.94
N HIS A 18 -17.59 7.62 -7.64
CA HIS A 18 -16.71 8.45 -6.81
C HIS A 18 -15.21 8.28 -7.14
N ARG A 19 -14.85 7.28 -7.94
CA ARG A 19 -13.48 7.01 -8.41
C ARG A 19 -13.28 7.33 -9.88
N THR A 20 -14.28 7.87 -10.58
CA THR A 20 -14.14 8.18 -12.00
C THR A 20 -13.77 9.64 -12.23
N THR A 21 -13.07 9.87 -13.33
CA THR A 21 -12.71 11.17 -13.84
C THR A 21 -13.34 11.38 -15.22
N SER A 22 -13.66 12.64 -15.53
CA SER A 22 -14.06 13.11 -16.84
C SER A 22 -13.19 14.33 -17.17
N THR A 23 -12.01 14.07 -17.73
CA THR A 23 -10.97 15.09 -17.94
C THR A 23 -10.92 15.48 -19.41
N THR A 24 -11.21 16.75 -19.72
CA THR A 24 -11.02 17.31 -21.06
C THR A 24 -9.55 17.67 -21.25
N VAL A 25 -8.91 17.07 -22.24
CA VAL A 25 -7.50 17.27 -22.57
C VAL A 25 -7.39 18.02 -23.88
N THR A 26 -6.84 19.23 -23.85
CA THR A 26 -6.42 19.96 -25.06
C THR A 26 -5.01 19.51 -25.43
N VAL A 27 -4.86 18.91 -26.61
CA VAL A 27 -3.59 18.38 -27.09
C VAL A 27 -2.96 19.38 -28.06
N LEU A 28 -1.77 19.88 -27.71
CA LEU A 28 -1.01 20.82 -28.52
C LEU A 28 0.21 20.12 -29.15
N ASP A 29 0.61 20.57 -30.33
CA ASP A 29 1.92 20.25 -30.89
C ASP A 29 3.05 21.03 -30.20
N ALA A 30 4.30 20.74 -30.58
CA ALA A 30 5.49 21.41 -30.02
C ALA A 30 5.54 22.93 -30.28
N ALA A 31 4.75 23.46 -31.21
CA ALA A 31 4.61 24.89 -31.48
C ALA A 31 3.45 25.53 -30.69
N GLY A 32 2.73 24.75 -29.87
CA GLY A 32 1.59 25.21 -29.09
C GLY A 32 0.28 25.28 -29.88
N VAL A 33 0.23 24.67 -31.08
CA VAL A 33 -0.97 24.66 -31.93
C VAL A 33 -1.84 23.46 -31.57
N PRO A 34 -3.16 23.63 -31.38
CA PRO A 34 -4.06 22.51 -31.15
C PRO A 34 -4.03 21.50 -32.28
N LEU A 35 -3.88 20.22 -31.92
CA LEU A 35 -3.92 19.11 -32.87
C LEU A 35 -5.37 18.83 -33.27
N ALA A 36 -5.98 19.68 -34.08
CA ALA A 36 -7.36 19.53 -34.51
C ALA A 36 -7.57 18.36 -35.49
N GLY A 37 -8.59 17.53 -35.26
CA GLY A 37 -8.96 16.44 -36.17
C GLY A 37 -7.88 15.36 -36.34
N ARG A 38 -7.02 15.15 -35.34
CA ARG A 38 -5.91 14.19 -35.36
C ARG A 38 -6.25 12.96 -34.53
N GLU A 39 -5.80 11.81 -34.98
CA GLU A 39 -5.83 10.58 -34.16
C GLU A 39 -4.85 10.72 -33.00
N VAL A 40 -5.34 10.36 -31.82
CA VAL A 40 -4.57 10.25 -30.58
C VAL A 40 -4.92 8.93 -29.91
N THR A 41 -3.94 8.28 -29.31
CA THR A 41 -4.15 7.10 -28.46
C THR A 41 -4.05 7.52 -27.01
N VAL A 42 -5.11 7.26 -26.24
CA VAL A 42 -5.15 7.48 -24.80
C VAL A 42 -5.02 6.12 -24.11
N GLU A 43 -4.13 6.01 -23.14
CA GLU A 43 -3.97 4.81 -22.31
C GLU A 43 -3.84 5.21 -20.84
N GLN A 44 -4.43 4.42 -19.94
CA GLN A 44 -4.13 4.58 -18.52
C GLN A 44 -2.74 4.00 -18.23
N THR A 45 -1.96 4.70 -17.42
CA THR A 45 -0.61 4.30 -17.01
C THR A 45 -0.50 4.08 -15.51
N ARG A 46 -1.42 4.65 -14.72
CA ARG A 46 -1.46 4.47 -13.27
C ARG A 46 -2.86 4.67 -12.70
N HIS A 47 -3.22 3.95 -11.64
CA HIS A 47 -4.41 4.26 -10.84
C HIS A 47 -4.13 5.36 -9.83
N ALA A 48 -5.14 6.17 -9.52
CA ALA A 48 -5.14 7.04 -8.34
C ALA A 48 -5.33 6.22 -7.04
N PHE A 49 -6.11 5.13 -7.09
CA PHE A 49 -6.23 4.18 -5.98
C PHE A 49 -4.92 3.41 -5.78
N GLY A 50 -4.49 3.27 -4.53
CA GLY A 50 -3.30 2.51 -4.18
C GLY A 50 -3.59 1.01 -4.15
N PHE A 51 -3.20 0.29 -5.19
CA PHE A 51 -3.11 -1.17 -5.14
C PHE A 51 -1.71 -1.51 -4.62
N GLY A 52 -1.66 -1.95 -3.36
CA GLY A 52 -0.44 -2.16 -2.60
C GLY A 52 -0.07 -3.62 -2.41
N ASN A 53 1.23 -3.88 -2.27
CA ASN A 53 1.75 -5.13 -1.75
C ASN A 53 3.08 -4.89 -1.01
N THR A 54 3.56 -5.86 -0.25
CA THR A 54 4.90 -5.79 0.35
C THR A 54 5.98 -5.82 -0.74
N GLY A 55 7.11 -5.17 -0.48
CA GLY A 55 8.29 -5.14 -1.36
C GLY A 55 9.42 -6.05 -0.90
N PHE A 56 9.15 -6.95 0.06
CA PHE A 56 10.20 -7.61 0.84
C PHE A 56 11.02 -8.58 -0.03
N ASP A 57 10.33 -9.24 -0.96
CA ASP A 57 10.90 -10.18 -1.95
C ASP A 57 11.96 -9.54 -2.86
N PHE A 58 11.96 -8.20 -2.97
CA PHE A 58 12.83 -7.45 -3.88
C PHE A 58 14.02 -6.79 -3.18
N ILE A 59 14.12 -6.89 -1.85
CA ILE A 59 15.21 -6.23 -1.12
C ILE A 59 16.57 -6.79 -1.56
N GLY A 60 16.70 -8.11 -1.64
CA GLY A 60 17.98 -8.71 -2.02
C GLY A 60 18.36 -8.43 -3.48
N SER A 61 17.41 -8.55 -4.42
CA SER A 61 17.67 -8.32 -5.84
C SER A 61 17.98 -6.84 -6.15
N ALA A 62 17.29 -5.90 -5.50
CA ALA A 62 17.58 -4.47 -5.61
C ALA A 62 18.98 -4.10 -5.10
N ASN A 63 19.57 -4.94 -4.24
CA ASN A 63 20.91 -4.78 -3.69
C ASN A 63 21.97 -5.69 -4.34
N GLY A 64 21.63 -6.39 -5.43
CA GLY A 64 22.56 -7.24 -6.17
C GLY A 64 22.94 -8.55 -5.46
N GLU A 65 22.12 -9.03 -4.53
CA GLU A 65 22.34 -10.28 -3.81
C GLU A 65 21.92 -11.48 -4.68
N THR A 66 22.71 -12.56 -4.71
CA THR A 66 22.58 -13.65 -5.70
C THR A 66 22.45 -15.06 -5.09
N ASP A 67 21.88 -15.20 -3.90
CA ASP A 67 21.74 -16.43 -3.10
C ASP A 67 23.02 -16.84 -2.32
N ALA A 68 23.03 -16.53 -1.01
CA ALA A 68 23.91 -17.18 -0.03
C ALA A 68 23.32 -17.21 1.39
N ASP A 69 22.46 -16.26 1.77
CA ASP A 69 21.75 -16.31 3.05
C ASP A 69 20.30 -16.76 2.87
N ALA A 70 19.93 -17.85 3.54
CA ALA A 70 18.64 -18.52 3.39
C ALA A 70 17.47 -17.81 4.08
N GLU A 71 17.72 -16.73 4.82
CA GLU A 71 16.67 -15.99 5.54
C GLU A 71 16.90 -14.47 5.40
N SER A 72 16.05 -13.82 4.61
CA SER A 72 15.99 -12.37 4.59
C SER A 72 15.65 -11.87 5.99
N ILE A 73 16.48 -10.98 6.55
CA ILE A 73 16.19 -10.31 7.83
C ILE A 73 14.85 -9.58 7.79
N PHE A 74 14.28 -9.30 6.62
CA PHE A 74 13.01 -8.62 6.43
C PHE A 74 11.86 -9.56 6.04
N GLY A 75 12.13 -10.85 5.82
CA GLY A 75 11.19 -11.79 5.18
C GLY A 75 11.21 -11.71 3.65
N GLY A 76 10.39 -12.53 2.99
CA GLY A 76 10.26 -12.59 1.53
C GLY A 76 11.03 -13.74 0.86
N ALA A 77 10.74 -13.93 -0.43
CA ALA A 77 11.31 -14.92 -1.32
C ALA A 77 12.80 -14.68 -1.58
N LYS A 78 13.48 -15.71 -2.10
CA LYS A 78 14.92 -15.63 -2.40
C LYS A 78 15.21 -14.64 -3.54
N PRO A 79 16.37 -13.96 -3.54
CA PRO A 79 16.72 -13.02 -4.62
C PRO A 79 16.66 -13.63 -6.02
N SER A 80 17.00 -14.91 -6.19
CA SER A 80 16.87 -15.60 -7.48
C SER A 80 15.43 -15.66 -8.02
N ARG A 81 14.41 -15.53 -7.16
CA ARG A 81 13.00 -15.48 -7.57
C ARG A 81 12.56 -14.13 -8.09
N ALA A 82 13.29 -13.06 -7.80
CA ALA A 82 12.90 -11.70 -8.19
C ALA A 82 12.63 -11.55 -9.70
N THR A 83 13.40 -12.22 -10.56
CA THR A 83 13.20 -12.18 -12.02
C THR A 83 11.85 -12.74 -12.47
N THR A 84 11.29 -13.69 -11.72
CA THR A 84 9.96 -14.26 -11.98
C THR A 84 8.87 -13.41 -11.33
N LEU A 85 9.13 -12.89 -10.13
CA LEU A 85 8.15 -12.11 -9.37
C LEU A 85 7.96 -10.68 -9.90
N GLU A 86 9.02 -10.03 -10.38
CA GLU A 86 9.02 -8.63 -10.84
C GLU A 86 7.90 -8.33 -11.86
N PRO A 87 7.81 -9.02 -13.01
CA PRO A 87 6.77 -8.71 -14.00
C PRO A 87 5.36 -8.98 -13.47
N LEU A 88 5.19 -9.94 -12.55
CA LEU A 88 3.90 -10.24 -11.93
C LEU A 88 3.52 -9.13 -10.94
N TRP A 89 4.44 -8.70 -10.10
CA TRP A 89 4.21 -7.68 -9.07
C TRP A 89 3.83 -6.34 -9.72
N PHE A 90 4.63 -5.86 -10.68
CA PHE A 90 4.32 -4.62 -11.42
C PHE A 90 3.11 -4.76 -12.35
N GLY A 91 2.69 -5.99 -12.65
CA GLY A 91 1.45 -6.27 -13.38
C GLY A 91 0.18 -5.91 -12.59
N LEU A 92 0.26 -5.82 -11.25
CA LEU A 92 -0.89 -5.56 -10.38
C LEU A 92 -0.75 -4.26 -9.58
N TYR A 93 0.42 -4.02 -8.99
CA TYR A 93 0.58 -3.07 -7.90
C TYR A 93 1.25 -1.76 -8.33
N ASN A 94 0.79 -0.65 -7.74
CA ASN A 94 1.34 0.70 -7.92
C ASN A 94 1.82 1.33 -6.60
N THR A 95 1.71 0.59 -5.50
CA THR A 95 2.14 0.99 -4.16
C THR A 95 2.93 -0.16 -3.52
N VAL A 96 4.04 0.14 -2.86
CA VAL A 96 4.86 -0.84 -2.15
C VAL A 96 4.98 -0.47 -0.68
N THR A 97 4.89 -1.45 0.20
CA THR A 97 5.25 -1.29 1.62
C THR A 97 6.63 -1.90 1.88
N LEU A 98 7.54 -1.11 2.48
CA LEU A 98 8.89 -1.54 2.85
C LEU A 98 9.04 -1.68 4.38
N PRO A 99 9.83 -2.68 4.85
CA PRO A 99 9.84 -3.10 6.25
C PRO A 99 10.89 -2.34 7.06
N PHE A 100 10.43 -1.42 7.89
CA PHE A 100 11.18 -0.68 8.89
C PHE A 100 11.07 -1.32 10.29
N TYR A 101 10.90 -2.64 10.38
CA TYR A 101 10.88 -3.38 11.65
C TYR A 101 12.17 -3.14 12.44
N TRP A 102 12.08 -2.42 13.56
CA TRP A 102 13.22 -1.71 14.13
C TRP A 102 14.40 -2.62 14.48
N ARG A 103 14.19 -3.78 15.10
CA ARG A 103 15.25 -4.76 15.42
C ARG A 103 15.99 -5.29 14.19
N ARG A 104 15.29 -5.44 13.07
CA ARG A 104 15.87 -5.96 11.81
C ARG A 104 16.50 -4.84 10.99
N PHE A 105 15.83 -3.68 10.95
CA PHE A 105 16.32 -2.49 10.27
C PHE A 105 17.57 -1.91 10.96
N GLU A 106 17.60 -1.87 12.29
CA GLU A 106 18.70 -1.36 13.12
C GLU A 106 19.14 -2.43 14.14
N PRO A 107 19.89 -3.46 13.67
CA PRO A 107 20.30 -4.58 14.52
C PRO A 107 21.22 -4.18 15.67
N ALA A 108 21.95 -3.06 15.51
CA ALA A 108 22.75 -2.46 16.56
C ALA A 108 22.47 -0.95 16.64
N GLU A 109 22.51 -0.40 17.85
CA GLU A 109 22.25 1.03 18.10
C GLU A 109 23.11 1.92 17.19
N GLY A 110 22.46 2.82 16.43
CA GLY A 110 23.14 3.72 15.50
C GLY A 110 23.58 3.10 14.18
N HIS A 111 23.29 1.82 13.92
CA HIS A 111 23.70 1.10 12.72
C HIS A 111 22.50 0.56 11.91
N PRO A 112 21.66 1.45 11.35
CA PRO A 112 20.54 1.05 10.51
C PRO A 112 21.00 0.59 9.11
N ASN A 113 20.24 -0.33 8.52
CA ASN A 113 20.34 -0.76 7.12
C ASN A 113 19.72 0.27 6.15
N THR A 114 20.00 1.56 6.37
CA THR A 114 19.40 2.69 5.63
C THR A 114 19.69 2.60 4.14
N ASP A 115 20.96 2.40 3.77
CA ASP A 115 21.38 2.33 2.37
C ASP A 115 20.71 1.17 1.63
N ARG A 116 20.58 0.01 2.31
CA ARG A 116 19.96 -1.19 1.75
C ARG A 116 18.48 -0.98 1.42
N LEU A 117 17.71 -0.39 2.35
CA LEU A 117 16.30 -0.08 2.07
C LEU A 117 16.13 1.11 1.13
N MET A 118 17.04 2.08 1.13
CA MET A 118 17.03 3.20 0.19
C MET A 118 17.22 2.71 -1.26
N ALA A 119 18.13 1.77 -1.48
CA ALA A 119 18.30 1.13 -2.80
C ALA A 119 17.00 0.47 -3.28
N THR A 120 16.33 -0.29 -2.41
CA THR A 120 15.03 -0.90 -2.71
C THR A 120 13.95 0.14 -2.96
N ALA A 121 13.88 1.20 -2.14
CA ALA A 121 12.92 2.28 -2.31
C ALA A 121 13.08 2.97 -3.67
N ARG A 122 14.33 3.26 -4.09
CA ARG A 122 14.62 3.84 -5.41
C ARG A 122 14.27 2.89 -6.55
N TYR A 123 14.54 1.59 -6.41
CA TYR A 123 14.16 0.59 -7.40
C TYR A 123 12.65 0.64 -7.74
N PHE A 124 11.80 0.84 -6.72
CA PHE A 124 10.35 1.05 -6.91
C PHE A 124 10.01 2.46 -7.38
N ALA A 125 10.64 3.50 -6.83
CA ALA A 125 10.38 4.90 -7.18
C ALA A 125 10.63 5.18 -8.67
N GLU A 126 11.75 4.66 -9.20
CA GLU A 126 12.14 4.79 -10.61
C GLU A 126 11.14 4.15 -11.58
N ARG A 127 10.30 3.23 -11.07
CA ARG A 127 9.22 2.55 -11.81
C ARG A 127 7.84 3.17 -11.54
N GLY A 128 7.77 4.31 -10.87
CA GLY A 128 6.53 5.06 -10.63
C GLY A 128 5.64 4.50 -9.51
N THR A 129 6.21 3.69 -8.62
CA THR A 129 5.51 3.11 -7.47
C THR A 129 5.54 4.07 -6.28
N THR A 130 4.40 4.23 -5.59
CA THR A 130 4.35 4.94 -4.30
C THR A 130 4.97 4.04 -3.23
N ILE A 131 5.90 4.55 -2.44
CA ILE A 131 6.54 3.78 -1.37
C ILE A 131 5.98 4.19 -0.01
N LYS A 132 5.63 3.19 0.79
CA LYS A 132 5.20 3.31 2.18
C LYS A 132 6.25 2.67 3.11
N GLY A 133 6.64 3.37 4.17
CA GLY A 133 7.49 2.80 5.22
C GLY A 133 6.65 2.25 6.38
N HIS A 134 6.92 1.02 6.78
CA HIS A 134 6.16 0.33 7.83
C HIS A 134 7.07 -0.38 8.86
N PRO A 135 7.02 -0.05 10.15
CA PRO A 135 6.56 1.21 10.74
C PRO A 135 7.68 1.98 11.46
N LEU A 136 7.39 3.24 11.85
CA LEU A 136 8.32 4.08 12.61
C LEU A 136 8.35 3.75 14.11
N VAL A 137 7.24 3.31 14.70
CA VAL A 137 7.15 2.86 16.10
C VAL A 137 6.30 1.60 16.18
N TRP A 138 6.83 0.54 16.81
CA TRP A 138 6.12 -0.70 17.06
C TRP A 138 6.77 -1.46 18.21
N HIS A 139 5.99 -2.23 18.96
CA HIS A 139 6.49 -3.07 20.07
C HIS A 139 7.10 -4.37 19.58
N THR A 140 6.47 -5.01 18.59
CA THR A 140 6.98 -6.23 18.00
C THR A 140 8.26 -5.92 17.24
N LEU A 141 9.26 -6.79 17.39
CA LEU A 141 10.59 -6.58 16.83
C LEU A 141 11.20 -5.23 17.27
N ALA A 142 10.92 -4.77 18.49
CA ALA A 142 11.69 -3.69 19.11
C ALA A 142 13.12 -4.17 19.42
N PRO A 143 14.18 -3.36 19.21
CA PRO A 143 15.53 -3.82 19.45
C PRO A 143 15.82 -4.18 20.91
N GLN A 144 16.48 -5.33 21.12
CA GLN A 144 16.79 -5.82 22.47
C GLN A 144 17.84 -4.97 23.21
N TRP A 145 18.68 -4.23 22.47
CA TRP A 145 19.63 -3.27 23.05
C TRP A 145 18.96 -2.06 23.76
N LEU A 146 17.64 -1.90 23.64
CA LEU A 146 16.86 -0.91 24.40
C LEU A 146 16.50 -1.38 25.81
N MET A 147 16.56 -2.70 26.10
CA MET A 147 16.02 -3.26 27.34
C MET A 147 16.66 -2.66 28.60
N ASP A 148 17.97 -2.45 28.56
CA ASP A 148 18.75 -1.91 29.67
C ASP A 148 18.66 -0.38 29.83
N LYS A 149 17.95 0.31 28.94
CA LYS A 149 17.81 1.77 28.94
C LYS A 149 16.64 2.23 29.81
N SER A 150 16.78 3.42 30.41
CA SER A 150 15.67 4.07 31.12
C SER A 150 14.55 4.45 30.15
N ASP A 151 13.32 4.65 30.62
CA ASP A 151 12.20 5.12 29.78
C ASP A 151 12.56 6.41 29.02
N ALA A 152 13.29 7.33 29.66
CA ALA A 152 13.73 8.57 29.04
C ALA A 152 14.72 8.33 27.89
N ASP A 153 15.64 7.37 28.05
CA ASP A 153 16.61 7.00 27.01
C ASP A 153 15.95 6.22 25.86
N VAL A 154 14.94 5.39 26.15
CA VAL A 154 14.13 4.70 25.14
C VAL A 154 13.33 5.71 24.33
N GLU A 155 12.69 6.68 24.99
CA GLU A 155 11.98 7.77 24.31
C GLU A 155 12.94 8.57 23.42
N ALA A 156 14.11 8.94 23.93
CA ALA A 156 15.12 9.65 23.15
C ALA A 156 15.58 8.84 21.92
N ALA A 157 15.77 7.53 22.07
CA ALA A 157 16.12 6.64 20.97
C ALA A 157 15.02 6.56 19.91
N ILE A 158 13.74 6.47 20.31
CA ILE A 158 12.60 6.48 19.36
C ILE A 158 12.57 7.81 18.59
N ARG A 159 12.63 8.95 19.27
CA ARG A 159 12.62 10.26 18.61
C ARG A 159 13.81 10.43 17.66
N ALA A 160 15.00 10.02 18.07
CA ALA A 160 16.21 10.07 17.24
C ALA A 160 16.07 9.18 16.00
N ARG A 161 15.53 7.97 16.15
CA ARG A 161 15.22 7.07 15.03
C ARG A 161 14.26 7.72 14.05
N ILE A 162 13.12 8.22 14.51
CA ILE A 162 12.08 8.82 13.66
C ILE A 162 12.69 9.95 12.83
N ARG A 163 13.41 10.87 13.48
CA ARG A 163 14.08 11.98 12.80
C ARG A 163 15.07 11.48 11.75
N ARG A 164 15.92 10.52 12.10
CA ARG A 164 16.92 9.95 11.18
C ARG A 164 16.26 9.33 9.96
N ASP A 165 15.31 8.41 10.18
CA ASP A 165 14.72 7.59 9.12
C ASP A 165 13.82 8.44 8.21
N VAL A 166 12.95 9.29 8.79
CA VAL A 166 12.07 10.16 7.99
C VAL A 166 12.88 11.20 7.19
N THR A 167 13.93 11.78 7.78
CA THR A 167 14.80 12.73 7.06
C THR A 167 15.58 12.05 5.94
N ALA A 168 16.15 10.87 6.20
CA ALA A 168 16.98 10.17 5.23
C ALA A 168 16.19 9.74 3.98
N PHE A 169 14.90 9.43 4.14
CA PHE A 169 14.05 8.92 3.07
C PHE A 169 13.11 9.97 2.45
N ALA A 170 13.08 11.21 2.95
CA ALA A 170 12.22 12.27 2.42
C ALA A 170 12.38 12.46 0.90
N GLY A 171 11.26 12.57 0.18
CA GLY A 171 11.20 12.65 -1.28
C GLY A 171 11.32 11.31 -2.02
N VAL A 172 11.62 10.22 -1.31
CA VAL A 172 11.53 8.84 -1.82
C VAL A 172 10.41 8.08 -1.09
N ILE A 173 10.33 8.23 0.23
CA ILE A 173 9.25 7.70 1.08
C ILE A 173 8.65 8.86 1.86
N ASP A 174 7.46 9.27 1.45
CA ASP A 174 6.68 10.32 2.10
C ASP A 174 5.35 9.79 2.67
N LEU A 175 5.19 8.47 2.75
CA LEU A 175 4.04 7.81 3.37
C LEU A 175 4.55 6.82 4.43
N TRP A 176 4.08 6.96 5.67
CA TRP A 176 4.58 6.16 6.80
C TRP A 176 3.44 5.66 7.69
N ASP A 177 3.54 4.41 8.14
CA ASP A 177 2.89 4.02 9.39
C ASP A 177 3.71 4.62 10.54
N ALA A 178 3.19 5.71 11.11
CA ALA A 178 3.89 6.46 12.15
C ALA A 178 4.01 5.63 13.42
N ILE A 179 2.95 4.90 13.75
CA ILE A 179 2.90 3.96 14.87
C ILE A 179 1.97 2.82 14.51
N ASN A 180 2.40 1.60 14.85
CA ASN A 180 1.69 0.36 14.56
C ASN A 180 1.13 -0.25 15.85
N GLU A 181 -0.09 -0.75 15.78
CA GLU A 181 -0.77 -1.52 16.84
C GLU A 181 -0.79 -0.80 18.18
N ALA A 182 -1.15 0.48 18.11
CA ALA A 182 -1.15 1.39 19.25
C ALA A 182 -2.19 0.96 20.31
N VAL A 183 -3.26 0.26 19.93
CA VAL A 183 -4.29 -0.21 20.87
C VAL A 183 -3.69 -1.10 21.95
N ILE A 184 -2.97 -2.15 21.53
CA ILE A 184 -2.39 -3.13 22.46
C ILE A 184 -0.99 -2.72 22.96
N LEU A 185 -0.36 -1.72 22.35
CA LEU A 185 1.01 -1.31 22.63
C LEU A 185 1.40 -1.24 24.13
N PRO A 186 0.59 -0.64 25.03
CA PRO A 186 0.94 -0.55 26.46
C PRO A 186 0.74 -1.85 27.26
N VAL A 187 0.03 -2.83 26.69
CA VAL A 187 -0.36 -4.09 27.35
C VAL A 187 0.09 -5.32 26.57
N PHE A 188 0.96 -5.15 25.59
CA PHE A 188 1.49 -6.24 24.77
C PHE A 188 2.32 -7.22 25.61
N THR A 189 2.05 -8.51 25.49
CA THR A 189 2.66 -9.56 26.34
C THR A 189 3.37 -10.66 25.57
N ALA A 190 3.36 -10.69 24.23
CA ALA A 190 3.98 -11.79 23.48
C ALA A 190 5.52 -11.74 23.54
N GLU A 191 6.10 -10.56 23.80
CA GLU A 191 7.53 -10.40 24.04
C GLU A 191 7.80 -9.22 24.99
N GLU A 192 8.66 -9.41 25.99
CA GLU A 192 9.18 -8.30 26.80
C GLU A 192 9.99 -7.35 25.91
N ASN A 193 9.63 -6.06 25.93
CA ASN A 193 10.31 -5.05 25.15
C ASN A 193 10.24 -3.66 25.80
N ALA A 194 11.24 -2.83 25.50
CA ALA A 194 11.36 -1.51 26.08
C ALA A 194 10.31 -0.50 25.58
N VAL A 195 9.75 -0.71 24.38
CA VAL A 195 8.75 0.19 23.79
C VAL A 195 7.40 0.04 24.48
N THR A 196 6.96 -1.18 24.77
CA THR A 196 5.77 -1.48 25.59
C THR A 196 5.93 -0.96 27.01
N ARG A 197 7.10 -1.14 27.63
CA ARG A 197 7.39 -0.56 28.96
C ARG A 197 7.24 0.96 28.96
N LEU A 198 7.82 1.64 27.98
CA LEU A 198 7.65 3.09 27.82
C LEU A 198 6.18 3.46 27.58
N ALA A 199 5.46 2.72 26.73
CA ALA A 199 4.06 3.00 26.43
C ALA A 199 3.15 2.84 27.67
N LEU A 200 3.46 1.88 28.55
CA LEU A 200 2.77 1.70 29.82
C LEU A 200 2.95 2.89 30.76
N SER A 201 4.15 3.46 30.84
CA SER A 201 4.44 4.61 31.73
C SER A 201 4.02 5.96 31.13
N LYS A 202 4.25 6.16 29.82
CA LYS A 202 3.96 7.39 29.09
C LYS A 202 2.49 7.52 28.68
N GLY A 203 1.82 6.40 28.45
CA GLY A 203 0.45 6.32 27.96
C GLY A 203 0.35 6.29 26.43
N GLN A 204 -0.64 5.55 25.95
CA GLN A 204 -0.92 5.31 24.53
C GLN A 204 -1.02 6.60 23.68
N LEU A 205 -1.82 7.57 24.12
CA LEU A 205 -2.04 8.82 23.37
C LEU A 205 -0.74 9.61 23.18
N GLU A 206 0.13 9.64 24.19
CA GLU A 206 1.40 10.36 24.15
C GLU A 206 2.45 9.62 23.31
N MET A 207 2.36 8.29 23.20
CA MET A 207 3.16 7.52 22.24
C MET A 207 2.75 7.86 20.79
N VAL A 208 1.44 7.94 20.51
CA VAL A 208 0.94 8.36 19.20
C VAL A 208 1.37 9.80 18.90
N ARG A 209 1.16 10.73 19.83
CA ARG A 209 1.59 12.13 19.69
C ARG A 209 3.07 12.23 19.34
N MET A 210 3.92 11.57 20.11
CA MET A 210 5.36 11.55 19.87
C MET A 210 5.69 11.06 18.45
N ALA A 211 5.10 9.95 18.02
CA ALA A 211 5.41 9.39 16.71
C ALA A 211 5.04 10.34 15.56
N PHE A 212 3.84 10.91 15.61
CA PHE A 212 3.32 11.81 14.59
C PHE A 212 4.05 13.16 14.55
N GLU A 213 4.17 13.84 15.70
CA GLU A 213 4.78 15.17 15.75
C GLU A 213 6.27 15.13 15.37
N GLU A 214 7.00 14.08 15.73
CA GLU A 214 8.41 13.93 15.35
C GLU A 214 8.59 13.64 13.86
N ALA A 215 7.71 12.82 13.28
CA ALA A 215 7.77 12.51 11.85
C ALA A 215 7.38 13.74 11.00
N HIS A 216 6.32 14.48 11.36
CA HIS A 216 5.98 15.75 10.69
C HIS A 216 7.08 16.80 10.85
N ALA A 217 7.73 16.89 12.01
CA ALA A 217 8.84 17.82 12.20
C ALA A 217 10.05 17.48 11.31
N ALA A 218 10.31 16.20 11.07
CA ALA A 218 11.39 15.74 10.19
C ALA A 218 11.07 15.88 8.70
N ASN A 219 9.81 15.65 8.30
CA ASN A 219 9.32 15.85 6.94
C ASN A 219 7.89 16.41 6.96
N PRO A 220 7.72 17.75 6.81
CA PRO A 220 6.40 18.38 6.81
C PRO A 220 5.47 17.98 5.65
N SER A 221 6.00 17.30 4.63
CA SER A 221 5.22 16.76 3.51
C SER A 221 4.84 15.29 3.67
N ALA A 222 5.29 14.63 4.74
CA ALA A 222 4.94 13.24 4.99
C ALA A 222 3.43 13.08 5.26
N ARG A 223 2.86 12.01 4.73
CA ARG A 223 1.55 11.48 5.10
C ARG A 223 1.73 10.40 6.15
N LEU A 224 1.07 10.56 7.29
CA LEU A 224 1.20 9.67 8.43
C LEU A 224 -0.08 8.88 8.70
N VAL A 225 0.10 7.57 8.82
CA VAL A 225 -0.96 6.59 9.07
C VAL A 225 -0.86 6.11 10.51
N LEU A 226 -2.00 6.09 11.20
CA LEU A 226 -2.16 5.33 12.44
C LEU A 226 -2.63 3.94 12.02
N ASN A 227 -1.89 2.88 12.32
CA ASN A 227 -2.18 1.54 11.80
C ASN A 227 -2.47 0.56 12.94
N ASP A 228 -3.52 -0.27 12.81
CA ASP A 228 -3.88 -1.25 13.86
C ASP A 228 -4.64 -2.47 13.29
N PHE A 229 -4.54 -3.61 13.99
CA PHE A 229 -5.36 -4.80 13.75
C PHE A 229 -6.50 -4.95 14.74
N ASP A 230 -6.45 -4.28 15.89
CA ASP A 230 -7.59 -4.23 16.78
C ASP A 230 -8.63 -3.29 16.17
N LEU A 231 -9.66 -3.87 15.57
CA LEU A 231 -10.74 -3.11 14.92
C LEU A 231 -11.97 -2.95 15.82
N SER A 232 -11.80 -3.07 17.13
CA SER A 232 -12.87 -2.89 18.12
C SER A 232 -13.17 -1.40 18.38
N ALA A 233 -14.02 -1.14 19.37
CA ALA A 233 -14.31 0.22 19.82
C ALA A 233 -13.08 0.92 20.43
N ASP A 234 -12.08 0.17 20.89
CA ASP A 234 -10.88 0.75 21.51
C ASP A 234 -10.04 1.53 20.49
N TYR A 235 -9.97 1.05 19.24
CA TYR A 235 -9.30 1.79 18.17
C TYR A 235 -10.06 3.04 17.76
N GLU A 236 -11.39 2.96 17.65
CA GLU A 236 -12.23 4.13 17.40
C GLU A 236 -12.04 5.20 18.49
N ASN A 237 -12.03 4.79 19.76
CA ASN A 237 -11.80 5.68 20.90
C ASN A 237 -10.39 6.29 20.87
N LEU A 238 -9.37 5.53 20.43
CA LEU A 238 -8.02 6.07 20.26
C LEU A 238 -7.97 7.13 19.16
N ILE A 239 -8.57 6.86 18.00
CA ILE A 239 -8.64 7.82 16.88
C ILE A 239 -9.34 9.11 17.34
N GLU A 240 -10.49 9.01 18.01
CA GLU A 240 -11.23 10.16 18.53
C GLU A 240 -10.37 10.99 19.49
N ARG A 241 -9.72 10.35 20.47
CA ARG A 241 -8.81 11.03 21.41
C ARG A 241 -7.63 11.70 20.71
N CYS A 242 -7.08 11.08 19.66
CA CYS A 242 -5.99 11.67 18.88
C CYS A 242 -6.45 12.94 18.15
N LEU A 243 -7.62 12.91 17.51
CA LEU A 243 -8.20 14.05 16.79
C LEU A 243 -8.57 15.18 17.75
N GLU A 244 -9.21 14.87 18.88
CA GLU A 244 -9.53 15.85 19.94
C GLU A 244 -8.28 16.52 20.50
N ALA A 245 -7.19 15.76 20.61
CA ALA A 245 -5.92 16.26 21.10
C ALA A 245 -5.07 16.95 20.03
N GLY A 246 -5.61 17.14 18.82
CA GLY A 246 -5.01 17.89 17.71
C GLY A 246 -3.85 17.16 17.01
N ILE A 247 -3.74 15.84 17.15
CA ILE A 247 -2.72 15.05 16.44
C ILE A 247 -3.12 14.96 14.98
N GLN A 248 -2.22 15.39 14.07
CA GLN A 248 -2.48 15.37 12.64
C GLN A 248 -2.35 13.94 12.07
N ILE A 249 -3.46 13.23 11.98
CA ILE A 249 -3.54 11.92 11.30
C ILE A 249 -3.97 12.15 9.85
N ASP A 250 -3.18 11.68 8.88
CA ASP A 250 -3.48 11.85 7.46
C ASP A 250 -4.28 10.67 6.87
N ALA A 251 -4.22 9.49 7.50
CA ALA A 251 -5.06 8.34 7.17
C ALA A 251 -5.17 7.33 8.32
N ILE A 252 -6.25 6.54 8.32
CA ILE A 252 -6.49 5.45 9.26
C ILE A 252 -6.12 4.12 8.57
N GLY A 253 -5.19 3.38 9.15
CA GLY A 253 -4.78 2.06 8.72
C GLY A 253 -5.61 0.96 9.40
N VAL A 254 -6.07 0.00 8.59
CA VAL A 254 -6.89 -1.13 8.99
C VAL A 254 -6.24 -2.43 8.52
N GLN A 255 -5.69 -3.19 9.45
CA GLN A 255 -5.18 -4.54 9.19
C GLN A 255 -6.31 -5.56 9.32
N THR A 256 -6.33 -6.58 8.47
CA THR A 256 -7.42 -7.59 8.48
C THR A 256 -6.98 -9.04 8.52
N HIS A 257 -5.67 -9.32 8.34
CA HIS A 257 -5.05 -10.66 8.34
C HIS A 257 -6.03 -11.83 8.47
N MET A 258 -6.64 -12.25 7.35
CA MET A 258 -7.78 -13.17 7.34
C MET A 258 -7.32 -14.63 7.22
N HIS A 259 -6.33 -15.02 8.03
CA HIS A 259 -5.81 -16.40 8.07
C HIS A 259 -6.85 -17.39 8.62
N GLN A 260 -7.77 -16.90 9.45
CA GLN A 260 -8.92 -17.63 9.98
C GLN A 260 -10.16 -17.57 9.05
N GLY A 261 -9.96 -17.16 7.80
CA GLY A 261 -10.99 -17.13 6.76
C GLY A 261 -11.52 -15.73 6.47
N TYR A 262 -12.10 -15.57 5.28
CA TYR A 262 -12.66 -14.29 4.84
C TYR A 262 -13.79 -13.82 5.77
N ARG A 263 -13.71 -12.55 6.20
CA ARG A 263 -14.68 -11.94 7.11
C ARG A 263 -16.07 -11.73 6.47
N GLY A 264 -16.15 -11.73 5.13
CA GLY A 264 -17.36 -11.47 4.38
C GLY A 264 -17.57 -9.98 4.06
N GLU A 265 -18.36 -9.70 3.03
CA GLU A 265 -18.58 -8.36 2.50
C GLU A 265 -19.26 -7.42 3.53
N ASP A 266 -20.27 -7.92 4.25
CA ASP A 266 -20.98 -7.11 5.26
C ASP A 266 -20.05 -6.68 6.42
N ALA A 267 -19.18 -7.58 6.88
CA ALA A 267 -18.24 -7.28 7.96
C ALA A 267 -17.19 -6.25 7.52
N ILE A 268 -16.64 -6.42 6.31
CA ILE A 268 -15.68 -5.45 5.75
C ILE A 268 -16.37 -4.10 5.52
N THR A 269 -17.59 -4.06 4.98
CA THR A 269 -18.35 -2.81 4.80
C THR A 269 -18.58 -2.11 6.14
N SER A 270 -19.01 -2.86 7.17
CA SER A 270 -19.24 -2.31 8.51
C SER A 270 -17.96 -1.74 9.13
N ILE A 271 -16.81 -2.40 8.94
CA ILE A 271 -15.50 -1.88 9.36
C ILE A 271 -15.21 -0.55 8.64
N LEU A 272 -15.37 -0.52 7.32
CA LEU A 272 -15.08 0.67 6.52
C LEU A 272 -16.02 1.84 6.83
N ASP A 273 -17.31 1.59 7.09
CA ASP A 273 -18.27 2.60 7.53
C ASP A 273 -17.88 3.19 8.90
N ARG A 274 -17.52 2.31 9.84
CA ARG A 274 -17.09 2.72 11.20
C ARG A 274 -15.86 3.60 11.17
N PHE A 275 -14.83 3.26 10.39
CA PHE A 275 -13.62 4.10 10.30
C PHE A 275 -13.78 5.29 9.35
N GLY A 276 -14.60 5.17 8.31
CA GLY A 276 -14.90 6.26 7.38
C GLY A 276 -15.61 7.45 8.05
N ARG A 277 -16.30 7.23 9.17
CA ARG A 277 -17.01 8.29 9.94
C ARG A 277 -16.09 9.39 10.46
N PHE A 278 -14.80 9.11 10.62
CA PHE A 278 -13.82 10.10 11.09
C PHE A 278 -13.46 11.14 10.01
N GLY A 279 -13.90 10.94 8.76
CA GLY A 279 -13.64 11.89 7.67
C GLY A 279 -12.20 11.89 7.16
N LEU A 280 -11.37 10.94 7.61
CA LEU A 280 -10.03 10.68 7.12
C LEU A 280 -10.06 9.56 6.06
N PRO A 281 -9.12 9.57 5.09
CA PRO A 281 -8.92 8.42 4.22
C PRO A 281 -8.62 7.14 5.02
N VAL A 282 -9.18 6.02 4.58
CA VAL A 282 -8.93 4.69 5.13
C VAL A 282 -8.02 3.91 4.20
N GLN A 283 -6.98 3.29 4.76
CA GLN A 283 -6.10 2.37 4.05
C GLN A 283 -6.33 0.96 4.61
N MET A 284 -6.69 0.02 3.75
CA MET A 284 -6.55 -1.40 4.11
C MET A 284 -5.06 -1.71 4.00
N THR A 285 -4.37 -1.78 5.13
CA THR A 285 -2.90 -1.75 5.19
C THR A 285 -2.30 -3.14 5.10
N GLU A 286 -2.99 -4.14 5.63
CA GLU A 286 -2.48 -5.51 5.72
C GLU A 286 -3.64 -6.51 5.55
N THR A 287 -3.89 -6.89 4.30
CA THR A 287 -4.85 -7.95 3.94
C THR A 287 -4.11 -9.23 3.58
N THR A 288 -4.49 -10.36 4.18
CA THR A 288 -4.07 -11.71 3.73
C THR A 288 -5.25 -12.65 3.67
N LEU A 289 -5.24 -13.57 2.70
CA LEU A 289 -6.18 -14.70 2.60
C LEU A 289 -5.37 -15.96 2.27
N VAL A 290 -5.62 -17.06 2.98
CA VAL A 290 -4.86 -18.30 2.80
C VAL A 290 -5.49 -19.20 1.74
N SER A 291 -4.67 -19.78 0.87
CA SER A 291 -5.07 -20.81 -0.10
C SER A 291 -4.87 -22.25 0.39
N GLY A 292 -4.56 -22.43 1.67
CA GLY A 292 -4.48 -23.73 2.34
C GLY A 292 -5.67 -23.99 3.26
N GLU A 293 -5.45 -24.84 4.27
CA GLU A 293 -6.40 -24.99 5.37
C GLU A 293 -6.57 -23.65 6.11
N ILE A 294 -7.78 -23.35 6.55
CA ILE A 294 -8.05 -22.13 7.32
C ILE A 294 -7.54 -22.34 8.75
N MET A 295 -6.86 -21.33 9.29
CA MET A 295 -6.39 -21.37 10.68
C MET A 295 -7.58 -21.53 11.63
N PRO A 296 -7.49 -22.42 12.64
CA PRO A 296 -8.54 -22.58 13.65
C PRO A 296 -8.88 -21.27 14.37
N ALA A 297 -10.17 -21.05 14.64
CA ALA A 297 -10.69 -19.83 15.26
C ALA A 297 -10.35 -19.68 16.76
N ASP A 298 -9.91 -20.76 17.41
CA ASP A 298 -9.47 -20.78 18.80
C ASP A 298 -8.02 -20.29 18.99
N ILE A 299 -7.27 -20.09 17.90
CA ILE A 299 -5.99 -19.39 17.92
C ILE A 299 -6.25 -17.89 18.15
N VAL A 300 -5.74 -17.35 19.25
CA VAL A 300 -5.95 -15.94 19.63
C VAL A 300 -4.87 -15.05 19.03
N ASP A 301 -3.59 -15.40 19.22
CA ASP A 301 -2.48 -14.77 18.53
C ASP A 301 -2.14 -15.59 17.29
N LEU A 302 -2.21 -14.98 16.10
CA LEU A 302 -1.90 -15.68 14.85
C LEU A 302 -0.46 -16.23 14.86
N ASN A 303 0.46 -15.61 15.60
CA ASN A 303 1.85 -16.07 15.73
C ASN A 303 1.97 -17.39 16.52
N ASP A 304 0.96 -17.78 17.30
CA ASP A 304 0.94 -19.07 18.01
C ASP A 304 0.65 -20.25 17.06
N TYR A 305 0.17 -19.98 15.84
CA TYR A 305 -0.07 -21.02 14.85
C TYR A 305 1.23 -21.47 14.19
N GLN A 306 1.91 -22.43 14.83
CA GLN A 306 3.16 -23.01 14.38
C GLN A 306 2.93 -24.46 13.94
N VAL A 307 2.77 -24.67 12.63
CA VAL A 307 2.58 -25.99 12.03
C VAL A 307 3.78 -26.36 11.15
N GLU A 308 4.11 -27.66 11.06
CA GLU A 308 5.24 -28.13 10.27
C GLU A 308 5.12 -27.79 8.78
N SER A 309 3.89 -27.81 8.25
CA SER A 309 3.61 -27.55 6.84
C SER A 309 2.22 -26.99 6.67
N TRP A 310 2.10 -25.89 5.91
CA TRP A 310 0.83 -25.25 5.58
C TRP A 310 0.72 -25.03 4.06
N PRO A 311 0.47 -26.09 3.27
CA PRO A 311 0.50 -25.99 1.81
C PRO A 311 -0.80 -25.39 1.25
N SER A 312 -0.69 -24.79 0.07
CA SER A 312 -1.85 -24.50 -0.78
C SER A 312 -2.58 -25.79 -1.20
N THR A 313 -3.90 -25.74 -1.35
CA THR A 313 -4.69 -26.79 -1.98
C THR A 313 -5.42 -26.24 -3.22
N PRO A 314 -5.75 -27.06 -4.23
CA PRO A 314 -6.50 -26.59 -5.40
C PRO A 314 -7.82 -25.88 -5.02
N GLU A 315 -8.57 -26.43 -4.07
CA GLU A 315 -9.82 -25.84 -3.58
C GLU A 315 -9.57 -24.55 -2.80
N GLY A 316 -8.48 -24.48 -2.04
CA GLY A 316 -8.10 -23.29 -1.29
C GLY A 316 -7.63 -22.16 -2.20
N GLU A 317 -6.95 -22.45 -3.29
CA GLU A 317 -6.56 -21.46 -4.30
C GLU A 317 -7.76 -20.86 -5.04
N GLU A 318 -8.74 -21.69 -5.40
CA GLU A 318 -9.98 -21.22 -6.00
C GLU A 318 -10.79 -20.37 -5.02
N ARG A 319 -10.90 -20.81 -3.75
CA ARG A 319 -11.53 -20.01 -2.69
C ARG A 319 -10.83 -18.68 -2.51
N GLN A 320 -9.50 -18.68 -2.38
CA GLN A 320 -8.70 -17.45 -2.24
C GLN A 320 -8.96 -16.48 -3.39
N ALA A 321 -9.05 -16.97 -4.64
CA ALA A 321 -9.35 -16.13 -5.80
C ALA A 321 -10.73 -15.47 -5.72
N GLN A 322 -11.77 -16.24 -5.37
CA GLN A 322 -13.14 -15.73 -5.23
C GLN A 322 -13.24 -14.70 -4.09
N GLU A 323 -12.68 -15.01 -2.93
CA GLU A 323 -12.67 -14.13 -1.76
C GLU A 323 -11.87 -12.85 -2.02
N MET A 324 -10.75 -12.94 -2.74
CA MET A 324 -9.98 -11.76 -3.16
C MET A 324 -10.78 -10.83 -4.06
N VAL A 325 -11.49 -11.37 -5.07
CA VAL A 325 -12.34 -10.54 -5.95
C VAL A 325 -13.43 -9.85 -5.14
N SER A 326 -14.15 -10.58 -4.27
CA SER A 326 -15.17 -9.99 -3.39
C SER A 326 -14.59 -8.90 -2.50
N HIS A 327 -13.46 -9.16 -1.84
CA HIS A 327 -12.81 -8.21 -0.94
C HIS A 327 -12.34 -6.94 -1.67
N TYR A 328 -11.64 -7.09 -2.80
CA TYR A 328 -11.15 -5.96 -3.59
C TYR A 328 -12.31 -5.11 -4.12
N ARG A 329 -13.38 -5.73 -4.62
CA ARG A 329 -14.57 -4.98 -5.07
C ARG A 329 -15.21 -4.21 -3.93
N ASN A 330 -15.33 -4.81 -2.76
CA ASN A 330 -15.95 -4.18 -1.61
C ASN A 330 -15.13 -2.97 -1.13
N VAL A 331 -13.83 -3.16 -0.91
CA VAL A 331 -12.92 -2.07 -0.52
C VAL A 331 -12.89 -0.98 -1.59
N PHE A 332 -12.81 -1.33 -2.87
CA PHE A 332 -12.85 -0.38 -3.97
C PHE A 332 -14.24 0.27 -4.15
N ALA A 333 -15.34 -0.29 -3.65
CA ALA A 333 -16.63 0.38 -3.69
C ALA A 333 -16.81 1.45 -2.59
N HIS A 334 -16.03 1.37 -1.51
CA HIS A 334 -16.22 2.26 -0.37
C HIS A 334 -15.53 3.62 -0.56
N PRO A 335 -16.24 4.76 -0.46
CA PRO A 335 -15.68 6.07 -0.81
C PRO A 335 -14.57 6.57 0.13
N ALA A 336 -14.54 6.10 1.38
CA ALA A 336 -13.49 6.49 2.32
C ALA A 336 -12.14 5.82 2.04
N THR A 337 -12.09 4.75 1.24
CA THR A 337 -10.84 4.00 1.03
C THR A 337 -10.03 4.60 -0.11
N GLU A 338 -8.72 4.74 0.11
CA GLU A 338 -7.79 5.22 -0.90
C GLU A 338 -6.78 4.15 -1.37
N SER A 339 -6.61 3.09 -0.58
CA SER A 339 -5.70 2.00 -0.92
C SER A 339 -6.06 0.67 -0.27
N LEU A 340 -5.61 -0.42 -0.91
CA LEU A 340 -5.61 -1.77 -0.37
C LEU A 340 -4.24 -2.40 -0.58
N THR A 341 -3.58 -2.76 0.51
CA THR A 341 -2.28 -3.44 0.51
C THR A 341 -2.46 -4.91 0.90
N TYR A 342 -2.08 -5.81 -0.01
CA TYR A 342 -2.05 -7.25 0.24
C TYR A 342 -0.69 -7.65 0.84
N TRP A 343 -0.68 -8.44 1.91
CA TRP A 343 0.53 -8.68 2.70
C TRP A 343 1.22 -9.99 2.30
N GLY A 344 2.30 -9.88 1.53
CA GLY A 344 3.02 -11.01 0.93
C GLY A 344 2.64 -11.21 -0.53
N PHE A 345 3.64 -11.42 -1.39
CA PHE A 345 3.43 -11.65 -2.81
C PHE A 345 3.56 -13.12 -3.22
N ALA A 346 4.60 -13.79 -2.75
CA ALA A 346 4.84 -15.21 -3.00
C ALA A 346 4.57 -16.04 -1.73
N ASP A 347 4.21 -17.31 -1.90
CA ASP A 347 4.13 -18.25 -0.77
C ASP A 347 5.50 -18.47 -0.11
N GLU A 348 6.58 -18.44 -0.91
CA GLU A 348 7.94 -18.51 -0.37
C GLU A 348 8.22 -17.28 0.51
N GLY A 349 8.53 -17.50 1.79
CA GLY A 349 8.87 -16.42 2.72
C GLY A 349 7.68 -15.61 3.25
N SER A 350 6.44 -16.05 2.98
CA SER A 350 5.23 -15.46 3.57
C SER A 350 5.21 -15.60 5.10
N TRP A 351 4.61 -14.63 5.79
CA TRP A 351 4.48 -14.62 7.25
C TRP A 351 3.79 -15.91 7.74
N LEU A 352 4.30 -16.48 8.84
CA LEU A 352 3.89 -17.77 9.42
C LEU A 352 4.08 -18.99 8.48
N GLY A 353 4.81 -18.84 7.37
CA GLY A 353 4.85 -19.87 6.33
C GLY A 353 3.48 -20.10 5.70
N ALA A 354 2.58 -19.12 5.78
CA ALA A 354 1.22 -19.24 5.28
C ALA A 354 1.20 -19.31 3.75
N PRO A 355 0.31 -20.11 3.16
CA PRO A 355 0.08 -20.15 1.72
C PRO A 355 -0.80 -18.96 1.29
N SER A 356 -0.37 -17.74 1.63
CA SER A 356 -1.16 -16.52 1.40
C SER A 356 -0.74 -15.76 0.15
N GLY A 357 0.36 -16.11 -0.50
CA GLY A 357 0.84 -15.41 -1.68
C GLY A 357 -0.08 -15.57 -2.89
N LEU A 358 0.17 -14.75 -3.91
CA LEU A 358 -0.41 -14.82 -5.25
C LEU A 358 0.41 -15.70 -6.21
N VAL A 359 1.65 -16.00 -5.84
CA VAL A 359 2.57 -16.82 -6.61
C VAL A 359 2.98 -18.01 -5.74
N ARG A 360 2.92 -19.22 -6.30
CA ARG A 360 3.33 -20.45 -5.61
C ARG A 360 4.84 -20.46 -5.39
N VAL A 361 5.31 -21.34 -4.50
CA VAL A 361 6.74 -21.54 -4.22
C VAL A 361 7.57 -21.85 -5.48
N ASP A 362 6.98 -22.50 -6.49
CA ASP A 362 7.66 -22.80 -7.75
C ASP A 362 7.79 -21.60 -8.71
N GLY A 363 7.14 -20.46 -8.38
CA GLY A 363 7.11 -19.24 -9.17
C GLY A 363 5.92 -19.12 -10.12
N THR A 364 4.99 -20.09 -10.13
CA THR A 364 3.79 -20.02 -10.97
C THR A 364 2.68 -19.18 -10.33
N PRO A 365 1.95 -18.36 -11.11
CA PRO A 365 0.83 -17.58 -10.58
C PRO A 365 -0.33 -18.50 -10.16
N LYS A 366 -1.00 -18.14 -9.06
CA LYS A 366 -2.25 -18.76 -8.60
C LYS A 366 -3.48 -18.21 -9.33
N PRO A 367 -4.64 -18.88 -9.27
CA PRO A 367 -5.91 -18.34 -9.74
C PRO A 367 -6.22 -16.94 -9.19
N SER A 368 -5.84 -16.67 -7.94
CA SER A 368 -5.98 -15.36 -7.29
C SER A 368 -5.22 -14.24 -8.00
N TYR A 369 -4.01 -14.50 -8.50
CA TYR A 369 -3.26 -13.55 -9.32
C TYR A 369 -4.03 -13.19 -10.60
N VAL A 370 -4.51 -14.21 -11.31
CA VAL A 370 -5.23 -14.04 -12.58
C VAL A 370 -6.53 -13.26 -12.35
N ALA A 371 -7.29 -13.61 -11.32
CA ALA A 371 -8.53 -12.94 -10.97
C ALA A 371 -8.30 -11.44 -10.64
N LEU A 372 -7.25 -11.12 -9.89
CA LEU A 372 -6.89 -9.72 -9.62
C LEU A 372 -6.38 -8.99 -10.86
N GLN A 373 -5.66 -9.66 -11.76
CA GLN A 373 -5.21 -9.07 -13.00
C GLN A 373 -6.40 -8.70 -13.89
N GLU A 374 -7.39 -9.58 -14.03
CA GLU A 374 -8.63 -9.32 -14.77
C GLU A 374 -9.43 -8.18 -14.14
N LEU A 375 -9.50 -8.13 -12.81
CA LEU A 375 -10.20 -7.07 -12.09
C LEU A 375 -9.51 -5.71 -12.26
N ILE A 376 -8.22 -5.62 -11.93
CA ILE A 376 -7.47 -4.36 -11.91
C ILE A 376 -7.15 -3.89 -13.34
N LYS A 377 -6.58 -4.75 -14.18
CA LYS A 377 -6.12 -4.41 -15.55
C LYS A 377 -7.15 -4.67 -16.65
N GLY A 378 -8.24 -5.35 -16.34
CA GLY A 378 -9.37 -5.54 -17.25
C GLY A 378 -10.53 -4.60 -16.94
N GLU A 379 -11.18 -4.78 -15.79
CA GLU A 379 -12.38 -4.03 -15.45
C GLU A 379 -12.12 -2.61 -14.98
N TRP A 380 -10.99 -2.36 -14.31
CA TRP A 380 -10.71 -1.06 -13.71
C TRP A 380 -9.67 -0.22 -14.47
N TRP A 381 -9.28 -0.65 -15.67
CA TRP A 381 -8.21 -0.02 -16.44
C TRP A 381 -8.64 0.34 -17.84
N MET A 382 -8.35 1.57 -18.26
CA MET A 382 -8.50 1.97 -19.65
C MET A 382 -7.35 1.43 -20.50
N LYS A 383 -7.66 0.46 -21.37
CA LYS A 383 -6.75 -0.02 -22.42
C LYS A 383 -6.47 1.08 -23.44
N PRO A 384 -5.37 0.99 -24.21
CA PRO A 384 -5.09 1.93 -25.30
C PRO A 384 -6.30 2.11 -26.21
N THR A 385 -6.79 3.34 -26.27
CA THR A 385 -8.04 3.71 -26.96
C THR A 385 -7.73 4.83 -27.94
N THR A 386 -7.87 4.54 -29.23
CA THR A 386 -7.66 5.53 -30.30
C THR A 386 -8.93 6.33 -30.53
N VAL A 387 -8.79 7.65 -30.51
CA VAL A 387 -9.85 8.62 -30.75
C VAL A 387 -9.33 9.76 -31.61
N VAL A 388 -10.24 10.55 -32.16
CA VAL A 388 -9.87 11.74 -32.96
C VAL A 388 -10.21 12.98 -32.16
N THR A 389 -9.27 13.89 -32.00
CA THR A 389 -9.51 15.20 -31.37
C THR A 389 -10.54 16.01 -32.15
N ASP A 390 -11.25 16.91 -31.46
CA ASP A 390 -12.19 17.83 -32.11
C ASP A 390 -11.47 19.02 -32.81
N ASP A 391 -12.25 19.98 -33.31
CA ASP A 391 -11.74 21.17 -34.00
C ASP A 391 -10.88 22.08 -33.09
N ALA A 392 -11.00 21.93 -31.76
CA ALA A 392 -10.20 22.63 -30.77
C ALA A 392 -9.01 21.80 -30.27
N GLY A 393 -8.73 20.65 -30.90
CA GLY A 393 -7.67 19.74 -30.47
C GLY A 393 -7.98 19.02 -29.16
N CYS A 394 -9.25 18.93 -28.77
CA CYS A 394 -9.65 18.36 -27.48
C CYS A 394 -10.10 16.91 -27.59
N VAL A 395 -9.82 16.14 -26.54
CA VAL A 395 -10.31 14.79 -26.27
C VAL A 395 -10.77 14.70 -24.81
N VAL A 396 -11.82 13.94 -24.51
CA VAL A 396 -12.24 13.72 -23.12
C VAL A 396 -11.85 12.31 -22.68
N ILE A 397 -11.19 12.20 -21.53
CA ILE A 397 -10.88 10.95 -20.85
C ILE A 397 -12.01 10.69 -19.85
N ASP A 398 -12.82 9.65 -20.09
CA ASP A 398 -13.83 9.16 -19.14
C ASP A 398 -13.45 7.77 -18.66
N GLY A 399 -13.01 7.66 -17.41
CA GLY A 399 -12.53 6.40 -16.85
C GLY A 399 -12.27 6.48 -15.36
N ILE A 400 -11.55 5.51 -14.81
CA ILE A 400 -11.13 5.55 -13.40
C ILE A 400 -10.01 6.59 -13.22
N ALA A 401 -10.07 7.37 -12.14
CA ALA A 401 -9.10 8.40 -11.86
C ALA A 401 -7.68 7.82 -11.75
N GLY A 402 -6.71 8.53 -12.32
CA GLY A 402 -5.32 8.11 -12.36
C GLY A 402 -4.47 8.91 -13.34
N GLU A 403 -3.32 8.35 -13.68
CA GLU A 403 -2.45 8.92 -14.72
C GLU A 403 -2.72 8.23 -16.04
N TYR A 404 -2.66 9.02 -17.10
CA TYR A 404 -2.86 8.60 -18.47
C TYR A 404 -1.70 9.08 -19.33
N SER A 405 -1.49 8.43 -20.47
CA SER A 405 -0.66 8.94 -21.55
C SER A 405 -1.54 9.28 -22.75
N VAL A 406 -1.15 10.33 -23.48
CA VAL A 406 -1.73 10.69 -24.77
C VAL A 406 -0.62 10.66 -25.79
N THR A 407 -0.81 9.86 -26.84
CA THR A 407 0.17 9.66 -27.90
C THR A 407 -0.37 10.12 -29.25
N ALA A 408 0.39 10.92 -30.00
CA ALA A 408 0.09 11.27 -31.39
C ALA A 408 1.38 11.47 -32.18
N ASN A 409 1.42 11.01 -33.43
CA ASN A 409 2.59 11.09 -34.31
C ASN A 409 3.89 10.61 -33.62
N ASP A 410 3.84 9.45 -32.96
CA ASP A 410 4.96 8.84 -32.21
C ASP A 410 5.51 9.67 -31.04
N LYS A 411 4.79 10.70 -30.60
CA LYS A 411 5.11 11.48 -29.40
C LYS A 411 4.10 11.22 -28.31
N THR A 412 4.56 11.08 -27.07
CA THR A 412 3.74 10.77 -25.90
C THR A 412 3.92 11.82 -24.82
N THR A 413 2.82 12.23 -24.19
CA THR A 413 2.83 13.06 -22.98
C THR A 413 1.97 12.45 -21.89
N LYS A 414 2.30 12.73 -20.63
CA LYS A 414 1.49 12.33 -19.47
C LYS A 414 0.34 13.32 -19.26
N VAL A 415 -0.78 12.81 -18.77
CA VAL A 415 -1.95 13.55 -18.30
C VAL A 415 -2.24 13.08 -16.87
N ASN A 416 -2.27 14.01 -15.92
CA ASN A 416 -2.73 13.72 -14.58
C ASN A 416 -4.25 13.92 -14.50
N ALA A 417 -5.00 12.83 -14.41
CA ALA A 417 -6.46 12.81 -14.22
C ALA A 417 -6.81 12.08 -12.91
N SER A 418 -5.99 12.30 -11.87
CA SER A 418 -6.08 11.55 -10.60
C SER A 418 -7.17 12.07 -9.67
N ALA A 419 -7.72 13.26 -9.92
CA ALA A 419 -8.86 13.78 -9.19
C ALA A 419 -10.18 13.25 -9.78
N PRO A 420 -11.09 12.70 -8.96
CA PRO A 420 -12.44 12.36 -9.43
C PRO A 420 -13.22 13.59 -9.91
N GLY A 421 -14.22 13.38 -10.76
CA GLY A 421 -15.07 14.46 -11.28
C GLY A 421 -14.56 15.07 -12.59
N LYS A 422 -14.97 16.32 -12.88
CA LYS A 422 -14.72 17.00 -14.16
C LYS A 422 -13.54 17.94 -14.09
N HIS A 423 -12.61 17.80 -15.03
CA HIS A 423 -11.37 18.59 -15.08
C HIS A 423 -11.03 19.03 -16.50
N GLU A 424 -10.18 20.03 -16.62
CA GLU A 424 -9.61 20.49 -17.89
C GLU A 424 -8.09 20.56 -17.75
N VAL A 425 -7.37 20.02 -18.73
CA VAL A 425 -5.91 19.98 -18.76
C VAL A 425 -5.44 20.30 -20.18
N THR A 426 -4.37 21.08 -20.30
CA THR A 426 -3.67 21.29 -21.58
C THR A 426 -2.33 20.58 -21.52
N VAL A 427 -2.01 19.82 -22.57
CA VAL A 427 -0.74 19.11 -22.70
C VAL A 427 -0.09 19.39 -24.05
N THR A 428 1.23 19.34 -24.09
CA THR A 428 2.04 19.57 -25.28
C THR A 428 2.81 18.30 -25.63
N LEU A 429 2.70 17.81 -26.86
CA LEU A 429 3.50 16.70 -27.36
C LEU A 429 4.90 17.20 -27.72
N ALA A 430 5.85 16.97 -26.83
CA ALA A 430 7.26 17.32 -27.01
C ALA A 430 7.96 16.41 -28.02
#